data_AF-A0AAE4C6Q1-F1
#
_entry.id   AF-A0AAE4C6Q1-F1
#
_cell.length_a   1.000
_cell.length_b   1.000
_cell.length_c   1.000
_cell.angle_alpha   90.00
_cell.angle_beta   90.00
_cell.angle_gamma   90.00
#
_symmetry.space_group_name_H-M   'P 1'
#
loop_
_entity.id
_entity.type
_entity.pdbx_description
1 polymer ?
#
loop_
_entity_poly.entity_id
_entity_poly.type
_entity_poly.pdbx_seq_one_letter_code
_entity_poly.pdbx_strand_id
1 'polypeptide(L)'
;MKKIGIICFFLLSFSVASAQTIESGSRSTTGYIKPDGTIENSSRSTVGYISADGAIENKNRSTIGYIKSDGTIENSSRSTIGYVKKDGTVENSSRSTIGYIKDDGTVENSSRSTIGYAVGIKKEWAAVVYFFFKLD
;
A
#
# COMPACT_ATOMS: atom_id res chain seq x y z
N MET A 1 -51.50 -11.50 28.79
CA MET A 1 -51.01 -11.95 27.46
C MET A 1 -50.59 -10.70 26.70
N LYS A 2 -49.40 -10.44 26.17
CA LYS A 2 -48.13 -11.16 25.97
C LYS A 2 -47.01 -10.11 26.08
N LYS A 3 -45.84 -10.55 26.55
CA LYS A 3 -44.60 -9.78 26.64
C LYS A 3 -44.11 -9.42 25.23
N ILE A 4 -43.59 -8.22 25.02
CA ILE A 4 -42.70 -7.93 23.88
C ILE A 4 -41.48 -7.19 24.45
N GLY A 5 -40.42 -7.97 24.72
CA GLY A 5 -39.12 -7.43 25.06
C GLY A 5 -38.46 -6.91 23.79
N ILE A 6 -38.04 -5.65 23.81
CA ILE A 6 -37.21 -5.06 22.77
C ILE A 6 -35.77 -5.48 23.07
N ILE A 7 -35.32 -6.53 22.42
CA ILE A 7 -33.89 -6.87 22.36
C ILE A 7 -33.31 -6.04 21.20
N CYS A 8 -32.71 -4.90 21.54
CA CYS A 8 -31.87 -4.15 20.60
C CYS A 8 -30.63 -4.99 20.29
N PHE A 9 -30.68 -5.75 19.20
CA PHE A 9 -29.55 -6.49 18.66
C PHE A 9 -28.59 -5.48 18.04
N PHE A 10 -27.65 -4.99 18.84
CA PHE A 10 -26.52 -4.18 18.37
C PHE A 10 -25.66 -5.09 17.48
N LEU A 11 -25.90 -5.07 16.17
CA LEU A 11 -25.01 -5.68 15.18
C LEU A 11 -23.70 -4.88 15.21
N LEU A 12 -22.83 -5.24 16.16
CA LEU A 12 -21.43 -4.87 16.13
C LEU A 12 -20.85 -5.61 14.92
N SER A 13 -20.92 -4.97 13.75
CA SER A 13 -20.24 -5.41 12.54
C SER A 13 -18.75 -5.39 12.84
N PHE A 14 -18.25 -6.54 13.29
CA PHE A 14 -16.85 -6.80 13.52
C PHE A 14 -16.18 -6.84 12.15
N SER A 15 -15.76 -5.67 11.65
CA SER A 15 -14.94 -5.59 10.45
C SER A 15 -13.59 -6.20 10.78
N VAL A 16 -13.43 -7.49 10.46
CA VAL A 16 -12.14 -8.16 10.51
C VAL A 16 -11.26 -7.46 9.48
N ALA A 17 -10.39 -6.57 9.96
CA ALA A 17 -9.40 -5.87 9.16
C ALA A 17 -8.35 -6.89 8.67
N SER A 18 -8.66 -7.58 7.57
CA SER A 18 -7.68 -8.47 6.93
C SER A 18 -6.55 -7.66 6.34
N ALA A 19 -5.32 -8.14 6.53
CA ALA A 19 -4.18 -7.70 5.74
C ALA A 19 -4.48 -7.86 4.24
N GLN A 20 -4.01 -6.91 3.44
CA GLN A 20 -4.11 -6.91 1.98
C GLN A 20 -2.86 -7.56 1.40
N THR A 21 -3.00 -8.40 0.38
CA THR A 21 -1.89 -9.20 -0.17
C THR A 21 -1.14 -8.45 -1.26
N ILE A 22 0.19 -8.58 -1.26
CA ILE A 22 1.10 -8.17 -2.34
C ILE A 22 1.59 -9.43 -3.04
N GLU A 23 1.48 -9.48 -4.36
CA GLU A 23 1.88 -10.62 -5.19
C GLU A 23 2.91 -10.25 -6.26
N SER A 24 3.76 -11.20 -6.64
CA SER A 24 4.58 -11.09 -7.86
C SER A 24 3.73 -11.20 -9.13
N GLY A 25 4.30 -10.86 -10.29
CA GLY A 25 3.63 -11.05 -11.59
C GLY A 25 3.22 -12.50 -11.87
N SER A 26 3.89 -13.46 -11.23
CA SER A 26 3.59 -14.90 -11.24
C SER A 26 2.61 -15.36 -10.15
N ARG A 27 1.91 -14.44 -9.47
CA ARG A 27 0.90 -14.71 -8.42
C ARG A 27 1.45 -15.37 -7.15
N SER A 28 2.76 -15.29 -6.91
CA SER A 28 3.33 -15.71 -5.63
C SER A 28 3.20 -14.57 -4.63
N THR A 29 2.74 -14.85 -3.41
CA THR A 29 2.67 -13.85 -2.35
C THR A 29 4.07 -13.38 -1.96
N THR A 30 4.34 -12.08 -2.08
CA THR A 30 5.61 -11.46 -1.69
C THR A 30 5.52 -10.73 -0.36
N GLY A 31 4.31 -10.34 0.06
CA GLY A 31 4.09 -9.67 1.32
C GLY A 31 2.64 -9.28 1.57
N TYR A 32 2.43 -8.46 2.59
CA TYR A 32 1.13 -7.98 3.01
C TYR A 32 1.22 -6.53 3.48
N ILE A 33 0.14 -5.77 3.31
CA ILE A 33 -0.04 -4.45 3.95
C ILE A 33 -1.29 -4.50 4.81
N LYS A 34 -1.15 -4.22 6.10
CA LYS A 34 -2.27 -4.11 7.02
C LYS A 34 -2.97 -2.77 6.86
N PRO A 35 -4.26 -2.66 7.23
CA PRO A 35 -4.98 -1.38 7.20
C PRO A 35 -4.35 -0.27 8.06
N ASP A 36 -3.57 -0.63 9.09
CA ASP A 36 -2.81 0.30 9.92
C ASP A 36 -1.48 0.77 9.28
N GLY A 37 -1.16 0.29 8.08
CA GLY A 37 0.05 0.63 7.34
C GLY A 37 1.26 -0.26 7.64
N THR A 38 1.13 -1.28 8.49
CA THR A 38 2.21 -2.26 8.71
C THR A 38 2.46 -3.07 7.43
N ILE A 39 3.71 -3.13 6.99
CA ILE A 39 4.14 -3.93 5.84
C ILE A 39 4.86 -5.18 6.34
N GLU A 40 4.38 -6.34 5.91
CA GLU A 40 4.97 -7.65 6.22
C GLU A 40 5.50 -8.30 4.95
N ASN A 41 6.56 -9.10 5.07
CA ASN A 41 6.98 -10.01 4.01
C ASN A 41 6.09 -11.26 3.95
N SER A 42 6.35 -12.15 2.98
CA SER A 42 5.60 -13.40 2.79
C SER A 42 5.60 -14.33 4.01
N SER A 43 6.64 -14.25 4.85
CA SER A 43 6.78 -14.98 6.12
C SER A 43 6.07 -14.31 7.31
N ARG A 44 5.29 -13.25 7.09
CA ARG A 44 4.60 -12.47 8.15
C ARG A 44 5.52 -11.70 9.10
N SER A 45 6.78 -11.51 8.74
CA SER A 45 7.68 -10.62 9.50
C SER A 45 7.52 -9.18 9.03
N THR A 46 7.43 -8.24 9.98
CA THR A 46 7.36 -6.81 9.66
C THR A 46 8.65 -6.30 9.03
N VAL A 47 8.53 -5.64 7.88
CA VAL A 47 9.65 -5.07 7.11
C VAL A 47 9.58 -3.54 7.03
N GLY A 48 8.42 -2.94 7.33
CA GLY A 48 8.26 -1.49 7.35
C GLY A 48 6.87 -1.04 7.73
N TYR A 49 6.66 0.27 7.67
CA TYR A 49 5.39 0.91 8.01
C TYR A 49 5.13 2.09 7.06
N ILE A 50 3.87 2.34 6.77
CA ILE A 50 3.39 3.59 6.17
C ILE A 50 2.40 4.22 7.14
N SER A 51 2.81 5.29 7.81
CA SER A 51 1.96 6.02 8.75
C SER A 51 0.82 6.77 8.05
N ALA A 52 -0.24 7.06 8.78
CA ALA A 52 -1.41 7.77 8.25
C ALA A 52 -1.10 9.19 7.74
N ASP A 53 -0.04 9.81 8.28
CA ASP A 53 0.50 11.11 7.85
C ASP A 53 1.45 11.01 6.65
N GLY A 54 1.66 9.80 6.12
CA GLY A 54 2.47 9.53 4.95
C GLY A 54 3.94 9.23 5.23
N ALA A 55 4.39 9.18 6.48
CA ALA A 55 5.76 8.76 6.79
C ALA A 55 5.98 7.28 6.42
N ILE A 56 7.09 6.97 5.74
CA ILE A 56 7.51 5.62 5.39
C ILE A 56 8.68 5.25 6.28
N GLU A 57 8.54 4.17 7.03
CA GLU A 57 9.55 3.69 7.98
C GLU A 57 10.02 2.28 7.62
N ASN A 58 11.29 1.99 7.90
CA ASN A 58 11.78 0.62 7.88
C ASN A 58 11.35 -0.16 9.14
N LYS A 59 11.69 -1.45 9.23
CA LYS A 59 11.41 -2.29 10.40
C LYS A 59 11.91 -1.74 11.74
N ASN A 60 12.97 -0.92 11.72
CA ASN A 60 13.58 -0.29 12.89
C ASN A 60 12.94 1.07 13.25
N ARG A 61 11.78 1.42 12.65
CA ARG A 61 11.09 2.71 12.87
C ARG A 61 11.91 3.94 12.46
N SER A 62 12.92 3.76 11.60
CA SER A 62 13.63 4.90 11.01
C SER A 62 12.88 5.37 9.76
N THR A 63 12.56 6.66 9.69
CA THR A 63 11.91 7.25 8.52
C THR A 63 12.85 7.24 7.31
N ILE A 64 12.43 6.57 6.24
CA ILE A 64 13.18 6.43 4.98
C ILE A 64 12.58 7.26 3.85
N GLY A 65 11.36 7.76 4.03
CA GLY A 65 10.68 8.57 3.02
C GLY A 65 9.32 9.07 3.47
N TYR A 66 8.63 9.74 2.55
CA TYR A 66 7.31 10.30 2.77
C TYR A 66 6.45 10.19 1.52
N ILE A 67 5.15 10.02 1.71
CA ILE A 67 4.10 10.16 0.69
C ILE A 67 3.30 11.41 1.03
N LYS A 68 3.23 12.37 0.11
CA LYS A 68 2.35 13.53 0.23
C LYS A 68 0.95 13.22 -0.27
N SER A 69 -0.04 13.99 0.18
CA SER A 69 -1.44 13.85 -0.21
C SER A 69 -1.70 14.09 -1.71
N ASP A 70 -0.78 14.76 -2.40
CA ASP A 70 -0.81 14.99 -3.85
C ASP A 70 -0.17 13.85 -4.67
N GLY A 71 0.30 12.79 -4.00
CA GLY A 71 0.97 11.64 -4.62
C GLY A 71 2.48 11.82 -4.80
N THR A 72 3.08 12.92 -4.34
CA THR A 72 4.54 13.11 -4.36
C THR A 72 5.22 12.15 -3.38
N ILE A 73 6.27 11.47 -3.84
CA ILE A 73 7.09 10.57 -3.03
C ILE A 73 8.45 11.21 -2.79
N GLU A 74 8.85 11.28 -1.52
CA GLU A 74 10.12 11.86 -1.08
C GLU A 74 10.98 10.82 -0.35
N ASN A 75 12.31 10.99 -0.42
CA ASN A 75 13.23 10.26 0.45
C ASN A 75 13.32 10.89 1.86
N SER A 76 14.12 10.30 2.74
CA SER A 76 14.33 10.78 4.12
C SER A 76 14.85 12.22 4.20
N SER A 77 15.60 12.68 3.19
CA SER A 77 16.12 14.05 3.07
C SER A 77 15.12 15.05 2.48
N ARG A 78 13.85 14.66 2.28
CA ARG A 78 12.79 15.49 1.66
C ARG A 78 13.02 15.82 0.18
N SER A 79 13.92 15.11 -0.49
CA SER A 79 14.06 15.24 -1.95
C SER A 79 13.01 14.38 -2.64
N THR A 80 12.33 14.94 -3.63
CA THR A 80 11.36 14.20 -4.45
C THR A 80 12.05 13.13 -5.28
N ILE A 81 11.57 11.90 -5.16
CA ILE A 81 12.07 10.73 -5.90
C ILE A 81 11.06 10.19 -6.91
N GLY A 82 9.79 10.62 -6.82
CA GLY A 82 8.78 10.29 -7.81
C GLY A 82 7.39 10.78 -7.46
N TYR A 83 6.43 10.35 -8.27
CA TYR A 83 5.04 10.77 -8.18
C TYR A 83 4.11 9.59 -8.50
N VAL A 84 2.96 9.56 -7.84
CA VAL A 84 1.85 8.65 -8.12
C VAL A 84 0.65 9.49 -8.50
N LYS A 85 0.23 9.40 -9.77
CA LYS A 85 -0.94 10.10 -10.26
C LYS A 85 -2.21 9.36 -9.87
N LYS A 86 -3.33 10.09 -9.78
CA LYS A 86 -4.65 9.53 -9.45
C LYS A 86 -5.11 8.43 -10.42
N ASP A 87 -4.73 8.56 -11.70
CA ASP A 87 -4.99 7.55 -12.73
C ASP A 87 -4.15 6.26 -12.56
N GLY A 88 -3.18 6.27 -11.63
CA GLY A 88 -2.29 5.16 -11.34
C GLY A 88 -0.97 5.18 -12.11
N THR A 89 -0.70 6.21 -12.90
CA THR A 89 0.62 6.41 -13.52
C THR A 89 1.66 6.70 -12.44
N VAL A 90 2.76 5.96 -12.45
CA VAL A 90 3.89 6.15 -11.53
C VAL A 90 5.05 6.76 -12.31
N GLU A 91 5.60 7.86 -11.82
CA GLU A 91 6.70 8.60 -12.44
C GLU A 91 7.90 8.69 -11.50
N ASN A 92 9.11 8.75 -12.07
CA ASN A 92 10.31 9.11 -11.33
C ASN A 92 10.41 10.64 -11.11
N SER A 93 11.46 11.08 -10.41
CA SER A 93 11.71 12.52 -10.14
C SER A 93 11.83 13.39 -11.40
N SER A 94 12.29 12.80 -12.51
CA SER A 94 12.39 13.46 -13.83
C SER A 94 11.08 13.45 -14.64
N ARG A 95 9.95 13.03 -14.06
CA ARG A 95 8.64 12.91 -14.73
C ARG A 95 8.59 11.86 -15.85
N SER A 96 9.55 10.94 -15.92
CA SER A 96 9.44 9.77 -16.80
C SER A 96 8.55 8.71 -16.14
N THR A 97 7.62 8.14 -16.90
CA THR A 97 6.78 7.03 -16.44
C THR A 97 7.62 5.78 -16.20
N ILE A 98 7.51 5.20 -15.01
CA ILE A 98 8.21 3.97 -14.61
C ILE A 98 7.26 2.79 -14.39
N GLY A 99 5.95 3.04 -14.32
CA GLY A 99 4.96 1.99 -14.22
C GLY A 99 3.54 2.50 -14.07
N TYR A 100 2.63 1.55 -13.86
CA TYR A 100 1.20 1.80 -13.73
C TYR A 100 0.61 0.90 -12.64
N ILE A 101 -0.35 1.44 -11.89
CA ILE A 101 -1.12 0.72 -10.88
C ILE A 101 -2.59 0.88 -11.23
N LYS A 102 -3.20 -0.18 -11.75
CA LYS A 102 -4.59 -0.19 -12.21
C LYS A 102 -5.56 -0.27 -11.03
N ASP A 103 -6.81 0.10 -11.26
CA ASP A 103 -7.87 0.06 -10.25
C ASP A 103 -8.19 -1.37 -9.78
N ASP A 104 -7.92 -2.37 -10.63
CA ASP A 104 -8.05 -3.79 -10.27
C ASP A 104 -6.86 -4.33 -9.44
N GLY A 105 -5.88 -3.47 -9.13
CA GLY A 105 -4.68 -3.82 -8.39
C GLY A 105 -3.54 -4.38 -9.25
N THR A 106 -3.69 -4.51 -10.57
CA THR A 106 -2.59 -4.93 -11.45
C THR A 106 -1.49 -3.86 -11.46
N VAL A 107 -0.26 -4.29 -11.21
CA VAL A 107 0.94 -3.44 -11.25
C VAL A 107 1.77 -3.78 -12.48
N GLU A 108 2.04 -2.79 -13.32
CA GLU A 108 2.81 -2.91 -14.56
C GLU A 108 4.06 -2.04 -14.52
N ASN A 109 5.12 -2.48 -15.20
CA ASN A 109 6.27 -1.62 -15.48
C ASN A 109 5.97 -0.63 -16.63
N SER A 110 6.94 0.23 -16.97
CA SER A 110 6.81 1.23 -18.04
C SER A 110 6.52 0.63 -19.42
N SER A 111 6.93 -0.62 -19.66
CA SER A 111 6.66 -1.39 -20.89
C SER A 111 5.32 -2.12 -20.90
N ARG A 112 4.43 -1.89 -19.91
CA ARG A 112 3.12 -2.55 -19.76
C ARG A 112 3.20 -4.05 -19.43
N SER A 113 4.35 -4.56 -19.02
CA SER A 113 4.45 -5.94 -18.51
C SER A 113 4.02 -5.97 -17.04
N THR A 114 3.17 -6.92 -16.68
CA THR A 114 2.75 -7.13 -15.29
C THR A 114 3.91 -7.58 -14.41
N ILE A 115 4.15 -6.87 -13.31
CA ILE A 115 5.19 -7.18 -12.32
C ILE A 115 4.62 -7.60 -10.96
N GLY A 116 3.32 -7.39 -10.74
CA GLY A 116 2.67 -7.80 -9.51
C GLY A 116 1.19 -7.44 -9.43
N TYR A 117 0.61 -7.76 -8.27
CA TYR A 117 -0.78 -7.47 -7.94
C TYR A 117 -0.91 -6.98 -6.50
N ALA A 118 -1.69 -5.93 -6.31
CA ALA A 118 -1.91 -5.23 -5.05
C ALA A 118 -3.41 -4.91 -4.89
N VAL A 119 -4.25 -5.96 -4.91
CA VAL A 119 -5.71 -5.82 -4.96
C VAL A 119 -6.25 -5.15 -3.70
N GLY A 120 -6.99 -4.05 -3.88
CA GLY A 120 -7.57 -3.26 -2.80
C GLY A 120 -6.58 -2.36 -2.05
N ILE A 121 -5.29 -2.41 -2.37
CA ILE A 121 -4.25 -1.58 -1.75
C ILE A 121 -4.28 -0.19 -2.38
N LYS A 122 -4.07 0.86 -1.57
CA LYS A 122 -3.91 2.23 -2.07
C LYS A 122 -2.78 2.31 -3.08
N LYS A 123 -2.97 3.02 -4.20
CA LYS A 123 -1.99 3.09 -5.29
C LYS A 123 -0.64 3.63 -4.81
N GLU A 124 -0.65 4.60 -3.91
CA GLU A 124 0.56 5.18 -3.33
C GLU A 124 1.32 4.16 -2.47
N TRP A 125 0.61 3.31 -1.72
CA TRP A 125 1.21 2.26 -0.89
C TRP A 125 1.79 1.13 -1.74
N ALA A 126 1.08 0.71 -2.79
CA ALA A 126 1.63 -0.20 -3.78
C ALA A 126 2.87 0.41 -4.45
N ALA A 127 2.83 1.71 -4.78
CA ALA A 127 3.97 2.36 -5.41
C ALA A 127 5.24 2.36 -4.54
N VAL A 128 5.07 2.57 -3.23
CA VAL A 128 6.17 2.46 -2.25
C VAL A 128 6.87 1.11 -2.35
N VAL A 129 6.11 0.01 -2.37
CA VAL A 129 6.67 -1.35 -2.35
C VAL A 129 7.24 -1.77 -3.71
N TYR A 130 6.58 -1.43 -4.82
CA TYR A 130 7.00 -1.90 -6.15
C TYR A 130 8.06 -1.02 -6.82
N PHE A 131 8.09 0.30 -6.55
CA PHE A 131 8.88 1.24 -7.34
C PHE A 131 9.91 2.04 -6.54
N PHE A 132 9.64 2.40 -5.29
CA PHE A 132 10.43 3.43 -4.59
C PHE A 132 11.29 2.92 -3.44
N PHE A 133 10.82 1.95 -2.65
CA PHE A 133 11.51 1.50 -1.45
C PHE A 133 11.61 -0.03 -1.41
N LYS A 134 12.82 -0.52 -1.21
CA LYS A 134 13.07 -1.92 -0.86
C LYS A 134 13.01 -2.05 0.65
N LEU A 135 12.11 -2.89 1.13
CA LEU A 135 11.89 -3.15 2.56
C LEU A 135 12.34 -4.60 2.84
N ASP A 136 13.31 -4.75 3.76
CA ASP A 136 13.93 -6.03 4.13
C ASP A 136 13.72 -6.37 5.62
#